data_AF-A0A9X8VEA2-F1
#
_entry.id   AF-A0A9X8VEA2-F1
#
_cell.length_a   1.000
_cell.length_b   1.000
_cell.length_c   1.000
_cell.angle_alpha   90.00
_cell.angle_beta   90.00
_cell.angle_gamma   90.00
#
_symmetry.space_group_name_H-M   'P 1'
#
loop_
_entity.id
_entity.type
_entity.pdbx_description
1 polymer ?
#
loop_
_entity_poly.entity_id
_entity_poly.type
_entity_poly.pdbx_seq_one_letter_code
_entity_poly.pdbx_strand_id
1 'polypeptide(L)'
;GKIRYIGVSNETPWGVMRYLQLAEKHELPRIVSIQNPYSLLNRSFEIGLAEISQHEGVELLAYSSLAFGTLSGKYLNGAKPAGARNTLFTRFNRYSGQQTQLAIAEYVALAKKHGLDPSQMA
;
A
#
# COMPACT_ATOMS: atom_id res chain seq x y z
N GLY A 1 -2.28 24.75 16.91
CA GLY A 1 -2.27 24.17 18.26
C GLY A 1 -2.87 22.77 18.32
N LYS A 2 -4.14 22.59 17.91
CA LYS A 2 -4.84 21.29 17.98
C LYS A 2 -4.22 20.19 17.09
N ILE A 3 -3.68 20.59 15.94
CA ILE A 3 -3.00 19.72 14.97
C ILE A 3 -1.59 20.30 14.75
N ARG A 4 -0.58 19.42 14.66
CA ARG A 4 0.83 19.79 14.43
C ARG A 4 1.21 19.79 12.95
N TYR A 5 0.81 18.74 12.22
CA TYR A 5 1.10 18.55 10.79
C TYR A 5 -0.12 18.00 10.07
N ILE A 6 -0.15 18.20 8.75
CA ILE A 6 -1.18 17.65 7.87
C ILE A 6 -0.54 16.67 6.86
N GLY A 7 -1.32 15.65 6.49
CA GLY A 7 -0.96 14.65 5.49
C GLY A 7 -2.19 14.20 4.74
N VAL A 8 -1.99 13.49 3.63
CA VAL A 8 -3.06 13.01 2.75
C VAL A 8 -3.08 11.49 2.70
N SER A 9 -4.15 10.90 2.17
CA SER A 9 -4.28 9.45 2.01
C SER A 9 -5.12 9.13 0.80
N ASN A 10 -4.79 8.03 0.12
CA ASN A 10 -5.42 7.62 -1.14
C ASN A 10 -5.38 8.74 -2.20
N GLU A 11 -4.28 9.48 -2.21
CA GLU A 11 -4.05 10.56 -3.16
C GLU A 11 -3.18 10.13 -4.34
N THR A 12 -3.07 11.03 -5.29
CA THR A 12 -2.49 10.92 -6.62
C THR A 12 -1.34 11.92 -6.77
N PRO A 13 -0.47 11.77 -7.78
CA PRO A 13 0.56 12.75 -8.09
C PRO A 13 -0.01 14.17 -8.25
N TRP A 14 -1.12 14.30 -8.99
CA TRP A 14 -1.77 15.58 -9.23
C TRP A 14 -2.22 16.21 -7.92
N GLY A 15 -2.94 15.47 -7.09
CA GLY A 15 -3.46 15.99 -5.83
C GLY A 15 -2.37 16.44 -4.88
N VAL A 16 -1.32 15.62 -4.69
CA VAL A 16 -0.15 16.00 -3.88
C VAL A 16 0.45 17.31 -4.38
N MET A 17 0.76 17.43 -5.68
CA MET A 17 1.32 18.67 -6.23
C MET A 17 0.39 19.87 -6.08
N ARG A 18 -0.94 19.67 -6.14
CA ARG A 18 -1.91 20.75 -5.89
C ARG A 18 -1.90 21.23 -4.45
N TYR A 19 -1.79 20.34 -3.46
CA TYR A 19 -1.61 20.73 -2.06
C TYR A 19 -0.34 21.57 -1.88
N LEU A 20 0.77 21.13 -2.48
CA LEU A 20 2.06 21.82 -2.37
C LEU A 20 2.02 23.21 -3.03
N GLN A 21 1.50 23.30 -4.25
CA GLN A 21 1.38 24.56 -4.99
C GLN A 21 0.46 25.57 -4.28
N LEU A 22 -0.66 25.11 -3.72
CA LEU A 22 -1.57 25.99 -2.98
C LEU A 22 -0.96 26.43 -1.64
N ALA A 23 -0.21 25.55 -0.97
CA ALA A 23 0.51 25.89 0.25
C ALA A 23 1.52 27.02 0.01
N GLU A 24 2.32 26.92 -1.05
CA GLU A 24 3.28 27.96 -1.44
C GLU A 24 2.58 29.26 -1.85
N LYS A 25 1.58 29.19 -2.75
CA LYS A 25 0.90 30.38 -3.30
C LYS A 25 0.18 31.21 -2.23
N HIS A 26 -0.35 30.56 -1.21
CA HIS A 26 -1.24 31.18 -0.23
C HIS A 26 -0.67 31.19 1.19
N GLU A 27 0.62 30.88 1.36
CA GLU A 27 1.29 30.82 2.67
C GLU A 27 0.56 29.90 3.66
N LEU A 28 0.06 28.76 3.17
CA LEU A 28 -0.65 27.75 3.98
C LEU A 28 0.29 26.62 4.42
N PRO A 29 -0.10 25.82 5.43
CA PRO A 29 0.68 24.66 5.84
C PRO A 29 0.91 23.66 4.68
N ARG A 30 2.15 23.19 4.55
CA ARG A 30 2.56 22.17 3.58
C ARG A 30 2.27 20.76 4.14
N ILE A 31 1.79 19.85 3.28
CA ILE A 31 1.63 18.44 3.65
C ILE A 31 3.00 17.77 3.76
N VAL A 32 3.14 16.85 4.72
CA VAL A 32 4.45 16.20 5.02
C VAL A 32 4.45 14.69 4.78
N SER A 33 3.29 14.09 4.51
CA SER A 33 3.20 12.65 4.30
C SER A 33 2.01 12.26 3.43
N ILE A 34 2.13 11.15 2.71
CA ILE A 34 1.03 10.49 2.01
C ILE A 34 0.86 9.05 2.51
N GLN A 35 -0.35 8.69 2.92
CA GLN A 35 -0.70 7.32 3.32
C GLN A 35 -1.41 6.58 2.18
N ASN A 36 -0.63 5.85 1.37
CA ASN A 36 -1.10 5.13 0.19
C ASN A 36 -0.82 3.61 0.29
N PRO A 37 -1.58 2.79 -0.48
CA PRO A 37 -1.38 1.34 -0.53
C PRO A 37 -0.09 1.03 -1.27
N TYR A 38 0.81 0.27 -0.65
CA TYR A 38 2.06 -0.15 -1.28
C TYR A 38 2.43 -1.57 -0.82
N SER A 39 2.60 -2.47 -1.78
CA SER A 39 2.99 -3.87 -1.56
C SER A 39 3.52 -4.48 -2.85
N LEU A 40 4.02 -5.72 -2.80
CA LEU A 40 4.39 -6.50 -3.98
C LEU A 40 3.26 -6.60 -5.04
N LEU A 41 2.00 -6.42 -4.63
CA LEU A 41 0.81 -6.49 -5.49
C LEU A 41 0.31 -5.12 -5.97
N ASN A 42 0.80 -4.03 -5.36
CA ASN A 42 0.45 -2.68 -5.79
C ASN A 42 1.65 -1.74 -5.62
N ARG A 43 2.34 -1.53 -6.74
CA ARG A 43 3.50 -0.63 -6.86
C ARG A 43 3.16 0.62 -7.68
N SER A 44 1.88 0.93 -7.88
CA SER A 44 1.46 2.08 -8.71
C SER A 44 1.93 3.43 -8.16
N PHE A 45 2.28 3.50 -6.87
CA PHE A 45 2.93 4.66 -6.26
C PHE A 45 4.20 5.07 -7.02
N GLU A 46 4.94 4.10 -7.57
CA GLU A 46 6.19 4.31 -8.30
C GLU A 46 6.01 5.04 -9.63
N ILE A 47 4.79 5.05 -10.19
CA ILE A 47 4.51 5.67 -11.49
C ILE A 47 4.68 7.20 -11.44
N GLY A 48 4.54 7.82 -10.27
CA GLY A 48 4.76 9.27 -10.15
C GLY A 48 4.85 9.82 -8.73
N LEU A 49 4.26 9.16 -7.74
CA LEU A 49 4.37 9.62 -6.35
C LEU A 49 5.77 9.39 -5.76
N ALA A 50 6.52 8.40 -6.25
CA ALA A 50 7.90 8.17 -5.81
C ALA A 50 8.83 9.34 -6.19
N GLU A 51 8.74 9.85 -7.42
CA GLU A 51 9.50 11.03 -7.85
C GLU A 51 9.12 12.26 -7.02
N ILE A 52 7.84 12.50 -6.80
CA ILE A 52 7.36 13.59 -5.94
C ILE A 52 7.89 13.41 -4.51
N SER A 53 7.86 12.20 -3.95
CA SER A 53 8.41 11.95 -2.61
C SER A 53 9.88 12.37 -2.51
N GLN A 54 10.66 12.01 -3.54
CA GLN A 54 12.09 12.34 -3.61
C GLN A 54 12.35 13.84 -3.74
N HIS A 55 11.60 14.54 -4.59
CA HIS A 55 11.85 15.95 -4.87
C HIS A 55 11.17 16.91 -3.88
N GLU A 56 10.01 16.53 -3.34
CA GLU A 56 9.15 17.40 -2.54
C GLU A 56 9.08 17.01 -1.06
N GLY A 57 9.67 15.87 -0.67
CA GLY A 57 9.72 15.42 0.72
C GLY A 57 8.37 14.99 1.31
N VAL A 58 7.37 14.69 0.47
CA VAL A 58 6.08 14.12 0.90
C VAL A 58 6.19 12.60 0.92
N GLU A 59 6.73 12.04 2.00
CA GLU A 59 7.09 10.63 2.07
C GLU A 59 5.89 9.69 2.32
N LEU A 60 6.08 8.42 1.94
CA LEU A 60 5.04 7.38 2.00
C LEU A 60 4.93 6.75 3.39
N LEU A 61 3.72 6.81 3.95
CA LEU A 61 3.26 5.94 5.03
C LEU A 61 2.51 4.75 4.40
N ALA A 62 3.25 3.69 4.06
CA ALA A 62 2.69 2.54 3.34
C ALA A 62 1.62 1.81 4.17
N TYR A 63 0.50 1.47 3.53
CA TYR A 63 -0.53 0.63 4.16
C TYR A 63 -0.87 -0.59 3.31
N SER A 64 -1.46 -1.61 3.96
CA SER A 64 -1.76 -2.91 3.33
C SER A 64 -0.55 -3.56 2.66
N SER A 65 0.63 -3.47 3.29
CA SER A 65 1.88 -4.09 2.82
C SER A 65 1.73 -5.60 2.61
N LEU A 66 0.91 -6.27 3.43
CA LEU A 66 0.57 -7.69 3.25
C LEU A 66 -0.71 -7.94 2.43
N ALA A 67 -1.28 -6.91 1.80
CA ALA A 67 -2.47 -7.02 0.97
C ALA A 67 -3.65 -7.74 1.66
N PHE A 68 -4.07 -7.25 2.84
CA PHE A 68 -5.05 -7.91 3.72
C PHE A 68 -4.60 -9.28 4.28
N GLY A 69 -3.30 -9.55 4.23
CA GLY A 69 -2.69 -10.81 4.67
C GLY A 69 -2.62 -11.86 3.57
N THR A 70 -3.00 -11.55 2.32
CA THR A 70 -2.94 -12.52 1.23
C THR A 70 -1.50 -12.91 0.89
N LEU A 71 -0.55 -11.98 0.98
CA LEU A 71 0.89 -12.24 0.73
C LEU A 71 1.54 -13.20 1.73
N SER A 72 0.91 -13.47 2.88
CA SER A 72 1.34 -14.57 3.77
C SER A 72 1.09 -15.97 3.18
N GLY A 73 0.30 -16.06 2.10
CA GLY A 73 -0.12 -17.32 1.49
C GLY A 73 -1.28 -18.04 2.19
N LYS A 74 -1.82 -17.49 3.29
CA LYS A 74 -2.82 -18.17 4.13
C LYS A 74 -4.16 -18.52 3.45
N TYR A 75 -4.44 -17.95 2.28
CA TYR A 75 -5.67 -18.21 1.51
C TYR A 75 -5.44 -18.99 0.20
N LEU A 76 -4.20 -19.42 -0.07
CA LEU A 76 -3.88 -20.20 -1.26
C LEU A 76 -4.66 -21.52 -1.27
N ASN A 77 -4.91 -22.05 -2.48
CA ASN A 77 -5.62 -23.32 -2.70
C ASN A 77 -7.02 -23.37 -2.05
N GLY A 78 -7.70 -22.22 -1.96
CA GLY A 78 -9.04 -22.13 -1.39
C GLY A 78 -9.10 -22.21 0.14
N ALA A 79 -7.95 -22.11 0.83
CA ALA A 79 -7.89 -22.14 2.28
C ALA A 79 -8.70 -21.00 2.92
N LYS A 80 -9.42 -21.33 4.01
CA LYS A 80 -10.22 -20.39 4.79
C LYS A 80 -9.86 -20.49 6.29
N PRO A 81 -8.70 -19.96 6.72
CA PRO A 81 -8.28 -20.08 8.11
C PRO A 81 -9.26 -19.40 9.07
N ALA A 82 -9.60 -20.07 10.17
CA ALA A 82 -10.50 -19.52 11.18
C ALA A 82 -9.98 -18.17 11.72
N GLY A 83 -10.89 -17.20 11.88
CA GLY A 83 -10.55 -15.86 12.35
C GLY A 83 -9.82 -14.95 11.34
N ALA A 84 -9.44 -15.45 10.17
CA ALA A 84 -8.77 -14.64 9.15
C ALA A 84 -9.73 -13.65 8.48
N ARG A 85 -9.22 -12.47 8.09
CA ARG A 85 -10.02 -11.35 7.56
C ARG A 85 -10.96 -11.77 6.42
N ASN A 86 -10.44 -12.44 5.39
CA ASN A 86 -11.24 -12.80 4.21
C ASN A 86 -12.09 -14.07 4.44
N THR A 87 -11.87 -14.78 5.55
CA THR A 87 -12.74 -15.87 5.99
C THR A 87 -13.95 -15.32 6.74
N LEU A 88 -13.75 -14.32 7.60
CA LEU A 88 -14.83 -13.67 8.35
C LEU A 88 -15.67 -12.71 7.50
N PHE A 89 -15.03 -12.01 6.54
CA PHE A 89 -15.66 -10.90 5.83
C PHE A 89 -15.44 -11.02 4.32
N THR A 90 -16.53 -11.19 3.57
CA THR A 90 -16.50 -11.37 2.10
C THR A 90 -16.28 -10.07 1.32
N ARG A 91 -16.52 -8.91 1.94
CA ARG A 91 -16.41 -7.59 1.29
C ARG A 91 -14.98 -7.18 0.90
N PHE A 92 -13.95 -7.81 1.46
CA PHE A 92 -12.55 -7.44 1.22
C PHE A 92 -12.02 -8.13 -0.05
N ASN A 93 -12.41 -7.62 -1.22
CA ASN A 93 -12.10 -8.20 -2.52
C ASN A 93 -10.93 -7.52 -3.27
N ARG A 94 -10.33 -6.45 -2.71
CA ARG A 94 -9.27 -5.65 -3.34
C ARG A 94 -8.09 -6.48 -3.89
N TYR A 95 -7.76 -7.60 -3.23
CA TYR A 95 -6.64 -8.47 -3.58
C TYR A 95 -7.08 -9.90 -3.94
N SER A 96 -8.32 -10.06 -4.41
CA SER A 96 -8.93 -11.37 -4.68
C SER A 96 -9.09 -11.69 -6.17
N GLY A 97 -8.65 -10.80 -7.07
CA GLY A 97 -8.73 -11.01 -8.52
C GLY A 97 -7.81 -12.14 -9.00
N GLN A 98 -8.15 -12.74 -10.15
CA GLN A 98 -7.43 -13.89 -10.70
C GLN A 98 -5.92 -13.64 -10.85
N GLN A 99 -5.55 -12.52 -11.47
CA GLN A 99 -4.13 -12.15 -11.67
C GLN A 99 -3.41 -11.92 -10.33
N THR A 100 -4.12 -11.34 -9.35
CA THR A 100 -3.57 -11.14 -8.01
C THR A 100 -3.28 -12.47 -7.31
N GLN A 101 -4.19 -13.45 -7.42
CA GLN A 101 -3.99 -14.78 -6.84
C GLN A 101 -2.80 -15.52 -7.45
N LEU A 102 -2.62 -15.42 -8.77
CA LEU A 102 -1.44 -15.96 -9.47
C LEU A 102 -0.16 -15.32 -8.95
N ALA A 103 -0.10 -13.98 -8.85
CA ALA A 103 1.05 -13.28 -8.32
C ALA A 103 1.36 -13.64 -6.85
N ILE A 104 0.34 -13.79 -6.00
CA ILE A 104 0.51 -14.23 -4.60
C ILE A 104 1.16 -15.62 -4.55
N ALA A 105 0.72 -16.55 -5.39
CA ALA A 105 1.29 -17.90 -5.43
C ALA A 105 2.78 -17.87 -5.79
N GLU A 106 3.17 -17.09 -6.80
CA GLU A 106 4.55 -16.94 -7.23
C GLU A 106 5.44 -16.29 -6.14
N TYR A 107 4.98 -15.21 -5.50
CA TYR A 107 5.73 -14.59 -4.40
C TYR A 107 5.89 -15.52 -3.20
N VAL A 108 4.85 -16.25 -2.81
CA VAL A 108 4.92 -17.22 -1.71
C VAL A 108 5.85 -18.38 -2.07
N ALA A 109 5.84 -18.85 -3.32
CA ALA A 109 6.76 -19.87 -3.80
C ALA A 109 8.22 -19.37 -3.79
N LEU A 110 8.46 -18.13 -4.22
CA LEU A 110 9.77 -17.50 -4.18
C LEU A 110 10.30 -17.35 -2.76
N ALA A 111 9.49 -16.87 -1.83
CA ALA A 111 9.84 -16.79 -0.40
C ALA A 111 10.29 -18.15 0.13
N LYS A 112 9.49 -19.20 -0.11
CA LYS A 112 9.79 -20.57 0.32
C LYS A 112 11.07 -21.12 -0.31
N LYS A 113 11.28 -20.88 -1.61
CA LYS A 113 12.51 -21.28 -2.32
C LYS A 113 13.77 -20.71 -1.68
N HIS A 114 13.67 -19.50 -1.12
CA HIS A 114 14.79 -18.80 -0.47
C HIS A 114 14.77 -18.90 1.06
N GLY A 115 13.91 -19.74 1.65
CA GLY A 115 13.86 -19.95 3.10
C GLY A 115 13.34 -18.74 3.90
N LEU A 116 12.57 -17.85 3.26
CA LEU A 116 11.98 -16.67 3.90
C LEU A 116 10.52 -16.92 4.31
N ASP A 117 10.10 -16.32 5.43
CA ASP A 117 8.66 -16.20 5.73
C ASP A 117 8.00 -15.28 4.68
N PRO A 118 6.92 -15.69 4.00
CA PRO A 118 6.29 -14.87 2.97
C PRO A 118 5.81 -13.50 3.45
N SER A 119 5.44 -13.38 4.72
CA SER A 119 5.02 -12.09 5.32
C SER A 119 6.21 -11.20 5.67
N GLN A 120 7.40 -11.76 5.90
CA GLN A 120 8.62 -10.97 6.11
C GLN A 120 9.27 -10.54 4.79
N MET A 121 9.13 -11.36 3.74
CA MET A 121 9.60 -11.00 2.40
C MET A 121 8.76 -9.87 1.78
N ALA A 122 7.46 -9.85 2.06
CA ALA A 122 6.51 -8.87 1.54
C ALA A 122 6.58 -7.51 2.24
#